data_AF-A0A3M1VJW0-F1
#
_entry.id   AF-A0A3M1VJW0-F1
#
_cell.length_a   1.000
_cell.length_b   1.000
_cell.length_c   1.000
_cell.angle_alpha   90.00
_cell.angle_beta   90.00
_cell.angle_gamma   90.00
#
_symmetry.space_group_name_H-M   'P 1'
#
loop_
_entity.id
_entity.type
_entity.pdbx_description
1 polymer ?
#
loop_
_entity_poly.entity_id
_entity_poly.type
_entity_poly.pdbx_seq_one_letter_code
_entity_poly.pdbx_strand_id
1 'polypeptide(L)'
;MATLPLLLCTMGTAQVAVADESADFASISAVSAVDAAASAGATADEVRRGVKRDDAGGDGGDAAEAGRAAAEKQNPADARNDPGADGKDAPQAGAPQRGRTDRARVSSRTPTPSRRSSGYRRWYQPTGGRTVVYGGSWWGGAYGGVGDIYRGMAAIIDARANLLRAQSEALINIEEARSRYIDNRVKWARFYLDWRRMGEQRRKDYWAEKRAARDRYLAMIRQREPERLTPSQLDPVTGHINWPVILTDPRFAKPRKKLEELFALRAYAGPTPDFSRQVRKYVDQMRSELLAMIRDLPANEYMHARRFLDLLARETFYLTTQ
;
A
#
# COMPACT_ATOMS: atom_id res chain seq x y z
N MET A 1 7.01 53.18 47.83
CA MET A 1 6.59 53.48 46.44
C MET A 1 6.67 52.16 45.67
N ALA A 2 5.59 51.35 45.71
CA ALA A 2 4.48 51.34 44.74
C ALA A 2 4.99 50.84 43.36
N THR A 3 4.47 49.80 42.71
CA THR A 3 3.10 49.26 42.69
C THR A 3 3.13 47.88 41.99
N LEU A 4 2.48 46.86 42.56
CA LEU A 4 2.22 45.56 41.93
C LEU A 4 0.89 45.60 41.16
N PRO A 5 0.77 45.01 39.94
CA PRO A 5 -0.53 44.86 39.31
C PRO A 5 -1.20 43.55 39.75
N LEU A 6 -2.32 43.72 40.45
CA LEU A 6 -3.38 42.73 40.66
C LEU A 6 -4.00 42.34 39.31
N LEU A 7 -3.87 41.07 38.93
CA LEU A 7 -4.62 40.50 37.82
C LEU A 7 -5.92 39.89 38.35
N LEU A 8 -7.02 40.58 38.07
CA LEU A 8 -8.40 40.22 38.39
C LEU A 8 -8.76 38.87 37.76
N CYS A 9 -9.24 37.95 38.60
CA CYS A 9 -10.04 36.80 38.20
C CYS A 9 -11.43 37.29 37.76
N THR A 10 -11.70 37.31 36.46
CA THR A 10 -13.06 37.46 35.92
C THR A 10 -13.75 36.09 35.92
N MET A 11 -14.72 35.92 36.82
CA MET A 11 -15.67 34.81 36.76
C MET A 11 -16.62 35.01 35.57
N GLY A 12 -16.40 34.24 34.52
CA GLY A 12 -17.30 34.16 33.37
C GLY A 12 -18.54 33.33 33.70
N THR A 13 -19.68 33.98 33.73
CA THR A 13 -21.02 33.39 33.79
C THR A 13 -21.26 32.48 32.59
N ALA A 14 -21.50 31.20 32.85
CA ALA A 14 -21.92 30.22 31.86
C ALA A 14 -23.36 30.49 31.43
N GLN A 15 -23.52 31.22 30.32
CA GLN A 15 -24.80 31.37 29.63
C GLN A 15 -25.02 30.12 28.78
N VAL A 16 -25.96 29.26 29.21
CA VAL A 16 -26.43 28.12 28.43
C VAL A 16 -27.26 28.66 27.26
N ALA A 17 -26.63 28.77 26.10
CA ALA A 17 -27.32 29.00 24.84
C ALA A 17 -27.90 27.65 24.37
N VAL A 18 -29.21 27.52 24.46
CA VAL A 18 -29.97 26.49 23.73
C VAL A 18 -29.93 26.91 22.27
N ALA A 19 -28.97 26.35 21.52
CA ALA A 19 -28.88 26.52 20.09
C ALA A 19 -29.98 25.67 19.43
N ASP A 20 -30.85 26.39 18.76
CA ASP A 20 -31.89 25.96 17.84
C ASP A 20 -31.32 25.00 16.78
N GLU A 21 -31.82 23.77 16.76
CA GLU A 21 -31.40 22.64 15.94
C GLU A 21 -32.18 22.61 14.61
N SER A 22 -32.24 23.75 13.91
CA SER A 22 -33.06 23.92 12.69
C SER A 22 -32.28 24.23 11.40
N ALA A 23 -30.94 24.18 11.42
CA ALA A 23 -30.12 24.50 10.24
C ALA A 23 -29.64 23.31 9.38
N ASP A 24 -29.82 22.06 9.80
CA ASP A 24 -29.26 20.89 9.09
C ASP A 24 -30.15 20.31 7.97
N PHE A 25 -31.29 20.93 7.66
CA PHE A 25 -32.14 20.51 6.53
C PHE A 25 -31.91 21.28 5.22
N ALA A 26 -31.02 22.27 5.17
CA ALA A 26 -30.79 23.08 3.97
C ALA A 26 -29.64 22.60 3.05
N SER A 27 -28.88 21.57 3.42
CA SER A 27 -27.68 21.13 2.66
C SER A 27 -27.89 19.92 1.75
N ILE A 28 -29.09 19.34 1.67
CA ILE A 28 -29.40 18.20 0.77
C ILE A 28 -30.07 18.65 -0.55
N SER A 29 -30.35 19.95 -0.75
CA SER A 29 -30.96 20.46 -2.00
C SER A 29 -29.94 20.85 -3.10
N ALA A 30 -28.63 20.86 -2.84
CA ALA A 30 -27.64 21.38 -3.79
C ALA A 30 -26.97 20.31 -4.67
N VAL A 31 -27.26 19.02 -4.48
CA VAL A 31 -26.67 17.93 -5.29
C VAL A 31 -27.55 17.55 -6.50
N SER A 32 -28.79 18.05 -6.61
CA SER A 32 -29.64 17.82 -7.80
C SER A 32 -29.52 18.91 -8.89
N ALA A 33 -28.79 19.99 -8.64
CA ALA A 33 -28.64 21.09 -9.61
C ALA A 33 -27.41 20.97 -10.53
N VAL A 34 -26.45 20.08 -10.21
CA VAL A 34 -25.25 19.88 -11.06
C VAL A 34 -25.48 18.82 -12.16
N ASP A 35 -26.47 17.92 -12.01
CA ASP A 35 -26.85 16.96 -13.05
C ASP A 35 -27.87 17.52 -14.07
N ALA A 36 -28.41 18.72 -13.86
CA ALA A 36 -29.34 19.37 -14.80
C ALA A 36 -28.64 20.26 -15.84
N ALA A 37 -27.35 20.54 -15.70
CA ALA A 37 -26.57 21.37 -16.64
C ALA A 37 -25.77 20.55 -17.67
N ALA A 38 -25.76 19.21 -17.58
CA ALA A 38 -25.03 18.32 -18.48
C ALA A 38 -25.87 17.80 -19.69
N SER A 39 -27.15 18.20 -19.82
CA SER A 39 -28.05 17.71 -20.88
C SER A 39 -28.47 18.77 -21.92
N ALA A 40 -27.92 19.99 -21.87
CA ALA A 40 -28.21 21.06 -22.81
C ALA A 40 -26.93 21.60 -23.47
N GLY A 41 -26.34 20.82 -24.39
CA GLY A 41 -25.14 21.27 -25.10
C GLY A 41 -24.43 20.21 -25.94
N ALA A 42 -25.17 19.34 -26.61
CA ALA A 42 -24.62 18.54 -27.72
C ALA A 42 -25.40 18.90 -28.98
N THR A 43 -24.83 19.84 -29.72
CA THR A 43 -25.27 20.31 -31.02
C THR A 43 -25.50 19.15 -31.98
N ALA A 44 -26.72 19.09 -32.50
CA ALA A 44 -27.10 18.28 -33.63
C ALA A 44 -26.40 18.78 -34.90
N ASP A 45 -25.20 18.28 -35.21
CA ASP A 45 -24.63 18.45 -36.57
C ASP A 45 -23.53 17.45 -37.00
N GLU A 46 -23.49 16.22 -36.44
CA GLU A 46 -22.44 15.26 -36.84
C GLU A 46 -22.90 13.81 -37.08
N VAL A 47 -24.21 13.58 -37.25
CA VAL A 47 -24.75 12.22 -37.53
C VAL A 47 -25.13 12.04 -39.02
N ARG A 48 -24.73 12.96 -39.91
CA ARG A 48 -25.11 12.95 -41.34
C ARG A 48 -23.94 12.86 -42.34
N ARG A 49 -22.95 12.02 -42.05
CA ARG A 49 -22.05 11.42 -43.06
C ARG A 49 -21.84 9.98 -42.62
N GLY A 50 -22.48 8.99 -43.24
CA GLY A 50 -22.39 8.68 -44.66
C GLY A 50 -21.97 7.22 -44.74
N VAL A 51 -22.95 6.34 -44.46
CA VAL A 51 -22.87 4.91 -44.74
C VAL A 51 -22.66 4.76 -46.25
N LYS A 52 -21.50 4.27 -46.65
CA LYS A 52 -21.33 3.64 -47.96
C LYS A 52 -20.67 2.29 -47.74
N ARG A 53 -21.51 1.26 -47.85
CA ARG A 53 -21.12 -0.13 -48.09
C ARG A 53 -20.51 -0.18 -49.47
N ASP A 54 -19.34 -0.80 -49.61
CA ASP A 54 -18.94 -1.46 -50.84
C ASP A 54 -18.33 -2.82 -50.45
N ASP A 55 -18.93 -3.84 -51.03
CA ASP A 55 -18.60 -5.25 -50.91
C ASP A 55 -17.33 -5.59 -51.72
N ALA A 56 -16.39 -6.29 -51.09
CA ALA A 56 -15.38 -7.18 -51.70
C ALA A 56 -14.63 -7.85 -50.51
N GLY A 57 -14.55 -9.16 -50.35
CA GLY A 57 -14.26 -10.19 -51.35
C GLY A 57 -12.75 -10.49 -51.30
N GLY A 58 -12.36 -11.67 -50.78
CA GLY A 58 -10.99 -12.20 -50.73
C GLY A 58 -10.60 -12.59 -49.30
N ASP A 59 -10.71 -13.85 -48.88
CA ASP A 59 -10.03 -15.07 -49.32
C ASP A 59 -8.50 -15.05 -49.07
N GLY A 60 -8.01 -16.12 -48.43
CA GLY A 60 -6.64 -16.31 -47.93
C GLY A 60 -6.60 -16.34 -46.39
N GLY A 61 -6.53 -17.48 -45.71
CA GLY A 61 -5.84 -18.71 -46.06
C GLY A 61 -4.64 -18.87 -45.14
N ASP A 62 -4.73 -19.84 -44.24
CA ASP A 62 -3.66 -20.69 -43.70
C ASP A 62 -2.31 -20.07 -43.31
N ALA A 63 -2.00 -20.13 -42.02
CA ALA A 63 -0.80 -20.81 -41.48
C ALA A 63 -0.39 -20.21 -40.12
N ALA A 64 -0.50 -21.01 -39.06
CA ALA A 64 0.54 -21.23 -38.02
C ALA A 64 -0.10 -21.79 -36.74
N GLU A 65 -0.69 -22.97 -36.87
CA GLU A 65 -0.87 -23.91 -35.76
C GLU A 65 0.39 -24.79 -35.69
N ALA A 66 1.33 -24.44 -34.81
CA ALA A 66 2.42 -25.34 -34.44
C ALA A 66 3.02 -24.96 -33.07
N GLY A 67 2.78 -25.82 -32.09
CA GLY A 67 3.81 -26.15 -31.09
C GLY A 67 3.74 -25.45 -29.73
N ARG A 68 2.87 -25.93 -28.84
CA ARG A 68 3.17 -26.05 -27.39
C ARG A 68 2.55 -27.32 -26.79
N ALA A 69 3.09 -28.45 -27.19
CA ALA A 69 3.07 -29.68 -26.41
C ALA A 69 4.51 -30.02 -26.00
N ALA A 70 4.66 -30.66 -24.84
CA ALA A 70 5.89 -31.16 -24.20
C ALA A 70 6.58 -30.24 -23.17
N ALA A 71 6.19 -30.40 -21.90
CA ALA A 71 7.12 -30.45 -20.75
C ALA A 71 6.41 -31.05 -19.53
N GLU A 72 5.95 -32.29 -19.69
CA GLU A 72 5.77 -33.23 -18.59
C GLU A 72 7.15 -33.84 -18.29
N LYS A 73 7.68 -33.61 -17.08
CA LYS A 73 8.50 -34.55 -16.30
C LYS A 73 9.08 -33.90 -15.02
N GLN A 74 8.93 -34.66 -13.93
CA GLN A 74 9.87 -34.81 -12.81
C GLN A 74 9.84 -33.81 -11.65
N ASN A 75 8.99 -34.16 -10.68
CA ASN A 75 9.32 -34.24 -9.25
C ASN A 75 10.75 -34.75 -9.01
N PRO A 76 11.51 -34.11 -8.11
CA PRO A 76 12.22 -34.90 -7.11
C PRO A 76 11.86 -34.47 -5.68
N ALA A 77 11.12 -35.35 -5.02
CA ALA A 77 11.23 -35.56 -3.58
C ALA A 77 12.50 -36.37 -3.35
N ASP A 78 13.52 -35.80 -2.71
CA ASP A 78 14.50 -36.50 -1.86
C ASP A 78 15.63 -35.52 -1.47
N ALA A 79 15.55 -34.96 -0.27
CA ALA A 79 16.71 -34.43 0.45
C ALA A 79 16.52 -34.71 1.95
N ARG A 80 16.91 -35.92 2.32
CA ARG A 80 17.19 -36.41 3.68
C ARG A 80 18.14 -35.40 4.36
N ASN A 81 17.81 -34.79 5.50
CA ASN A 81 17.93 -35.32 6.87
C ASN A 81 19.13 -36.26 7.07
N ASP A 82 20.29 -35.68 7.40
CA ASP A 82 21.11 -35.92 8.62
C ASP A 82 22.35 -34.98 8.56
N PRO A 83 22.95 -34.50 9.68
CA PRO A 83 23.54 -35.38 10.69
C PRO A 83 23.31 -35.00 12.16
N GLY A 84 23.22 -36.04 13.00
CA GLY A 84 23.49 -36.00 14.45
C GLY A 84 24.80 -35.28 14.80
N ALA A 85 24.84 -34.53 15.91
CA ALA A 85 25.06 -35.07 17.26
C ALA A 85 26.42 -35.78 17.39
N ASP A 86 27.44 -35.07 17.90
CA ASP A 86 28.19 -35.42 19.12
C ASP A 86 29.49 -34.61 19.28
N GLY A 87 29.81 -34.27 20.53
CA GLY A 87 31.13 -33.80 21.00
C GLY A 87 31.13 -32.35 21.52
N LYS A 88 30.79 -32.09 22.79
CA LYS A 88 31.60 -32.20 24.01
C LYS A 88 32.77 -31.20 24.12
N ASP A 89 32.77 -30.52 25.27
CA ASP A 89 33.89 -29.94 26.03
C ASP A 89 34.46 -28.57 25.65
N ALA A 90 34.24 -27.58 26.55
CA ALA A 90 35.21 -26.59 27.07
C ALA A 90 34.51 -25.36 27.70
N PRO A 91 35.13 -24.67 28.69
CA PRO A 91 34.43 -24.21 29.88
C PRO A 91 34.04 -22.73 29.90
N GLN A 92 32.98 -22.45 30.66
CA GLN A 92 32.54 -21.10 31.03
C GLN A 92 33.48 -20.49 32.07
N ALA A 93 34.21 -19.45 31.67
CA ALA A 93 34.79 -18.47 32.57
C ALA A 93 33.71 -17.46 32.99
N GLY A 94 33.55 -17.28 34.31
CA GLY A 94 32.48 -16.51 34.92
C GLY A 94 32.66 -14.99 34.88
N ALA A 95 31.54 -14.30 35.18
CA ALA A 95 31.37 -13.05 35.94
C ALA A 95 30.03 -12.37 35.51
N PRO A 96 29.50 -11.39 36.26
CA PRO A 96 28.75 -11.62 37.48
C PRO A 96 27.29 -11.15 37.37
N GLN A 97 26.47 -11.71 38.25
CA GLN A 97 25.06 -11.40 38.44
C GLN A 97 24.82 -9.89 38.65
N ARG A 98 23.93 -9.30 37.84
CA ARG A 98 23.23 -8.06 38.19
C ARG A 98 21.74 -8.20 37.95
N GLY A 99 20.98 -8.04 39.03
CA GLY A 99 19.75 -7.25 39.03
C GLY A 99 18.56 -7.82 38.28
N ARG A 100 17.91 -8.82 38.88
CA ARG A 100 16.46 -9.04 38.76
C ARG A 100 15.73 -7.71 38.95
N THR A 101 15.03 -7.25 37.92
CA THR A 101 13.77 -6.53 38.10
C THR A 101 12.76 -7.12 37.14
N ASP A 102 11.68 -7.60 37.74
CA ASP A 102 10.56 -8.27 37.12
C ASP A 102 9.88 -7.32 36.12
N ARG A 103 9.97 -7.66 34.84
CA ARG A 103 9.02 -7.17 33.83
C ARG A 103 8.34 -8.38 33.22
N ALA A 104 7.08 -8.55 33.65
CA ALA A 104 6.11 -9.49 33.11
C ALA A 104 6.11 -9.43 31.58
N ARG A 105 6.81 -10.39 30.97
CA ARG A 105 6.83 -10.60 29.53
C ARG A 105 5.56 -11.38 29.21
N VAL A 106 4.50 -10.65 28.92
CA VAL A 106 3.26 -11.17 28.33
C VAL A 106 3.64 -11.77 26.97
N SER A 107 3.91 -13.07 26.99
CA SER A 107 4.14 -13.92 25.83
C SER A 107 2.81 -14.06 25.09
N SER A 108 2.54 -13.17 24.13
CA SER A 108 1.53 -13.39 23.10
C SER A 108 2.02 -14.48 22.14
N ARG A 109 1.93 -15.74 22.59
CA ARG A 109 1.96 -16.91 21.72
C ARG A 109 0.74 -16.80 20.82
N THR A 110 0.95 -16.44 19.56
CA THR A 110 -0.04 -16.62 18.51
C THR A 110 -0.43 -18.11 18.45
N PRO A 111 -1.71 -18.46 18.63
CA PRO A 111 -2.15 -19.83 18.50
C PRO A 111 -2.10 -20.22 17.03
N THR A 112 -1.24 -21.18 16.69
CA THR A 112 -1.26 -21.88 15.40
C THR A 112 -2.65 -22.51 15.24
N PRO A 113 -3.42 -22.22 14.17
CA PRO A 113 -4.70 -22.86 13.97
C PRO A 113 -4.47 -24.33 13.68
N SER A 114 -4.79 -25.17 14.68
CA SER A 114 -4.85 -26.61 14.49
C SER A 114 -5.88 -26.93 13.43
N ARG A 115 -5.45 -27.78 12.51
CA ARG A 115 -6.16 -28.38 11.39
C ARG A 115 -7.34 -29.21 11.93
N ARG A 116 -8.39 -28.54 12.40
CA ARG A 116 -9.63 -29.18 12.89
C ARG A 116 -10.52 -29.53 11.71
N SER A 117 -10.61 -30.85 11.48
CA SER A 117 -11.83 -31.57 11.17
C SER A 117 -12.75 -30.95 10.11
N SER A 118 -12.55 -31.40 8.88
CA SER A 118 -13.60 -31.54 7.87
C SER A 118 -14.78 -32.33 8.46
N GLY A 119 -15.76 -31.63 9.00
CA GLY A 119 -16.87 -32.22 9.75
C GLY A 119 -18.17 -31.47 9.60
N TYR A 120 -18.55 -31.05 8.38
CA TYR A 120 -19.91 -30.57 8.11
C TYR A 120 -20.31 -30.80 6.66
N ARG A 121 -20.83 -32.00 6.35
CA ARG A 121 -21.89 -32.21 5.32
C ARG A 121 -22.69 -33.47 5.65
N ARG A 122 -23.39 -33.45 6.80
CA ARG A 122 -24.52 -34.37 7.05
C ARG A 122 -25.75 -33.71 6.45
N TRP A 123 -26.08 -34.09 5.23
CA TRP A 123 -27.33 -33.68 4.59
C TRP A 123 -28.52 -34.18 5.42
N TYR A 124 -29.49 -33.27 5.55
CA TYR A 124 -30.81 -33.44 6.10
C TYR A 124 -31.43 -34.80 5.72
N GLN A 125 -31.69 -35.67 6.70
CA GLN A 125 -32.60 -36.79 6.55
C GLN A 125 -33.99 -36.33 7.02
N PRO A 126 -35.03 -36.35 6.16
CA PRO A 126 -36.39 -36.08 6.62
C PRO A 126 -36.90 -37.31 7.40
N THR A 127 -36.75 -37.28 8.72
CA THR A 127 -37.45 -38.21 9.61
C THR A 127 -38.86 -37.68 9.82
N GLY A 128 -39.83 -38.25 9.11
CA GLY A 128 -41.24 -37.85 9.17
C GLY A 128 -42.15 -38.94 8.64
N GLY A 129 -42.13 -40.10 9.30
CA GLY A 129 -43.15 -41.12 9.11
C GLY A 129 -44.51 -40.58 9.55
N ARG A 130 -45.44 -40.46 8.61
CA ARG A 130 -46.86 -40.28 8.88
C ARG A 130 -47.59 -41.46 8.25
N THR A 131 -47.80 -42.48 9.06
CA THR A 131 -48.72 -43.59 8.81
C THR A 131 -50.13 -43.03 8.67
N VAL A 132 -50.70 -43.14 7.48
CA VAL A 132 -52.13 -42.90 7.26
C VAL A 132 -52.86 -44.12 7.82
N VAL A 133 -53.43 -43.98 9.01
CA VAL A 133 -54.36 -44.97 9.59
C VAL A 133 -55.69 -44.81 8.87
N TYR A 134 -55.94 -45.74 7.94
CA TYR A 134 -57.26 -45.96 7.34
C TYR A 134 -58.15 -46.64 8.39
N GLY A 135 -58.63 -45.86 9.36
CA GLY A 135 -59.60 -46.29 10.36
C GLY A 135 -61.00 -46.17 9.79
N GLY A 136 -61.62 -47.31 9.51
CA GLY A 136 -62.95 -47.39 8.94
C GLY A 136 -64.05 -46.81 9.85
N SER A 137 -65.05 -46.23 9.21
CA SER A 137 -66.42 -46.16 9.73
C SER A 137 -67.36 -46.37 8.54
N TRP A 138 -67.43 -47.64 8.16
CA TRP A 138 -68.61 -48.22 7.53
C TRP A 138 -69.62 -48.45 8.66
N TRP A 139 -70.91 -48.21 8.40
CA TRP A 139 -72.10 -48.48 9.24
C TRP A 139 -72.66 -47.32 10.09
N GLY A 140 -73.88 -46.91 9.73
CA GLY A 140 -74.76 -45.96 10.44
C GLY A 140 -75.09 -44.76 9.56
N GLY A 141 -76.07 -44.78 8.66
CA GLY A 141 -77.48 -45.07 8.95
C GLY A 141 -78.17 -43.79 9.40
N ALA A 142 -78.61 -42.94 8.47
CA ALA A 142 -79.60 -41.90 8.75
C ALA A 142 -80.32 -41.51 7.46
N TYR A 143 -81.58 -41.91 7.39
CA TYR A 143 -82.55 -41.48 6.41
C TYR A 143 -82.82 -39.99 6.55
N GLY A 144 -82.60 -39.24 5.47
CA GLY A 144 -83.50 -38.24 4.91
C GLY A 144 -84.23 -37.31 5.89
N GLY A 145 -83.55 -36.26 6.33
CA GLY A 145 -84.18 -35.00 6.70
C GLY A 145 -83.53 -33.86 5.92
N VAL A 146 -84.32 -32.94 5.37
CA VAL A 146 -83.88 -31.80 4.54
C VAL A 146 -82.73 -30.96 5.16
N GLY A 147 -82.46 -31.08 6.46
CA GLY A 147 -81.33 -30.47 7.18
C GLY A 147 -79.92 -30.98 6.85
N ASP A 148 -79.74 -32.23 6.40
CA ASP A 148 -78.40 -32.78 6.08
C ASP A 148 -77.84 -32.23 4.76
N ILE A 149 -78.72 -31.85 3.84
CA ILE A 149 -78.34 -31.20 2.57
C ILE A 149 -77.73 -29.82 2.86
N TYR A 150 -78.29 -29.05 3.81
CA TYR A 150 -77.76 -27.75 4.20
C TYR A 150 -76.41 -27.86 4.93
N ARG A 151 -76.21 -28.89 5.76
CA ARG A 151 -74.90 -29.17 6.39
C ARG A 151 -73.84 -29.55 5.37
N GLY A 152 -74.21 -30.35 4.37
CA GLY A 152 -73.34 -30.68 3.23
C GLY A 152 -72.94 -29.43 2.43
N MET A 153 -73.90 -28.54 2.14
CA MET A 153 -73.62 -27.27 1.44
C MET A 153 -72.72 -26.34 2.27
N ALA A 154 -72.95 -26.21 3.58
CA ALA A 154 -72.10 -25.40 4.47
C ALA A 154 -70.66 -25.95 4.51
N ALA A 155 -70.49 -27.27 4.61
CA ALA A 155 -69.16 -27.91 4.58
C ALA A 155 -68.41 -27.65 3.27
N ILE A 156 -69.11 -27.60 2.12
CA ILE A 156 -68.51 -27.25 0.83
C ILE A 156 -68.08 -25.77 0.80
N ILE A 157 -68.91 -24.86 1.33
CA ILE A 157 -68.59 -23.43 1.41
C ILE A 157 -67.36 -23.21 2.31
N ASP A 158 -67.31 -23.85 3.47
CA ASP A 158 -66.19 -23.77 4.41
C ASP A 158 -64.91 -24.38 3.81
N ALA A 159 -65.02 -25.52 3.14
CA ALA A 159 -63.88 -26.13 2.42
C ALA A 159 -63.34 -25.19 1.34
N ARG A 160 -64.22 -24.51 0.60
CA ARG A 160 -63.83 -23.52 -0.40
C ARG A 160 -63.19 -22.29 0.23
N ALA A 161 -63.74 -21.78 1.33
CA ALA A 161 -63.18 -20.64 2.06
C ALA A 161 -61.78 -20.95 2.60
N ASN A 162 -61.59 -22.13 3.20
CA ASN A 162 -60.29 -22.59 3.70
C ASN A 162 -59.28 -22.78 2.57
N LEU A 163 -59.70 -23.29 1.41
CA LEU A 163 -58.85 -23.39 0.23
C LEU A 163 -58.41 -22.01 -0.28
N LEU A 164 -59.33 -21.03 -0.37
CA LEU A 164 -58.98 -19.67 -0.78
C LEU A 164 -58.02 -18.99 0.21
N ARG A 165 -58.23 -19.20 1.52
CA ARG A 165 -57.30 -18.71 2.55
C ARG A 165 -55.91 -19.34 2.40
N ALA A 166 -55.85 -20.67 2.29
CA ALA A 166 -54.59 -21.40 2.10
C ALA A 166 -53.87 -20.96 0.81
N GLN A 167 -54.61 -20.69 -0.27
CA GLN A 167 -54.05 -20.13 -1.50
C GLN A 167 -53.48 -18.72 -1.28
N SER A 168 -54.20 -17.84 -0.56
CA SER A 168 -53.71 -16.49 -0.26
C SER A 168 -52.46 -16.49 0.60
N GLU A 169 -52.42 -17.33 1.65
CA GLU A 169 -51.25 -17.49 2.52
C GLU A 169 -50.05 -18.04 1.74
N ALA A 170 -50.28 -18.98 0.83
CA ALA A 170 -49.23 -19.51 -0.04
C ALA A 170 -48.65 -18.42 -0.96
N LEU A 171 -49.49 -17.55 -1.54
CA LEU A 171 -49.03 -16.43 -2.37
C LEU A 171 -48.20 -15.42 -1.56
N ILE A 172 -48.64 -15.07 -0.36
CA ILE A 172 -47.89 -14.18 0.54
C ILE A 172 -46.51 -14.78 0.86
N ASN A 173 -46.45 -16.06 1.18
CA ASN A 173 -45.18 -16.75 1.47
C ASN A 173 -44.24 -16.77 0.25
N ILE A 174 -44.78 -16.89 -0.97
CA ILE A 174 -43.99 -16.84 -2.21
C ILE A 174 -43.43 -15.44 -2.43
N GLU A 175 -44.23 -14.39 -2.22
CA GLU A 175 -43.80 -12.99 -2.37
C GLU A 175 -42.72 -12.64 -1.35
N GLU A 176 -42.89 -13.07 -0.09
CA GLU A 176 -41.90 -12.86 0.95
C GLU A 176 -40.60 -13.62 0.67
N ALA A 177 -40.69 -14.86 0.18
CA ALA A 177 -39.50 -15.61 -0.23
C ALA A 177 -38.76 -14.89 -1.37
N ARG A 178 -39.50 -14.31 -2.32
CA ARG A 178 -38.95 -13.54 -3.44
C ARG A 178 -38.27 -12.24 -2.98
N SER A 179 -38.88 -11.48 -2.07
CA SER A 179 -38.29 -10.24 -1.54
C SER A 179 -36.99 -10.53 -0.79
N ARG A 180 -37.00 -11.52 0.11
CA ARG A 180 -35.80 -11.97 0.84
C ARG A 180 -34.69 -12.42 -0.11
N TYR A 181 -35.02 -13.09 -1.21
CA TYR A 181 -34.05 -13.48 -2.24
C TYR A 181 -33.40 -12.28 -2.92
N ILE A 182 -34.20 -11.27 -3.31
CA ILE A 182 -33.71 -10.04 -3.94
C ILE A 182 -32.80 -9.29 -2.97
N ASP A 183 -33.22 -9.13 -1.71
CA ASP A 183 -32.42 -8.45 -0.69
C ASP A 183 -31.07 -9.12 -0.46
N ASN A 184 -31.05 -10.46 -0.40
CA ASN A 184 -29.81 -11.21 -0.24
C ASN A 184 -28.87 -11.01 -1.43
N ARG A 185 -29.41 -10.95 -2.66
CA ARG A 185 -28.63 -10.63 -3.86
C ARG A 185 -28.05 -9.21 -3.80
N VAL A 186 -28.85 -8.22 -3.43
CA VAL A 186 -28.41 -6.83 -3.31
C VAL A 186 -27.32 -6.68 -2.23
N LYS A 187 -27.52 -7.30 -1.06
CA LYS A 187 -26.53 -7.31 0.03
C LYS A 187 -25.20 -7.92 -0.43
N TRP A 188 -25.24 -9.04 -1.14
CA TRP A 188 -24.03 -9.70 -1.62
C TRP A 188 -23.30 -8.85 -2.68
N ALA A 189 -24.03 -8.24 -3.61
CA ALA A 189 -23.45 -7.33 -4.60
C ALA A 189 -22.78 -6.12 -3.95
N ARG A 190 -23.44 -5.50 -2.96
CA ARG A 190 -22.86 -4.38 -2.18
C ARG A 190 -21.58 -4.82 -1.46
N PHE A 191 -21.64 -5.93 -0.73
CA PHE A 191 -20.48 -6.49 -0.04
C PHE A 191 -19.30 -6.73 -0.98
N TYR A 192 -19.53 -7.28 -2.17
CA TYR A 192 -18.48 -7.53 -3.16
C TYR A 192 -17.84 -6.23 -3.65
N LEU A 193 -18.64 -5.20 -3.96
CA LEU A 193 -18.13 -3.91 -4.39
C LEU A 193 -17.34 -3.21 -3.29
N ASP A 194 -17.83 -3.24 -2.06
CA ASP A 194 -17.14 -2.65 -0.91
C ASP A 194 -15.82 -3.37 -0.62
N TRP A 195 -15.83 -4.70 -0.67
CA TRP A 195 -14.62 -5.49 -0.55
C TRP A 195 -13.58 -5.14 -1.64
N ARG A 196 -14.04 -4.97 -2.88
CA ARG A 196 -13.18 -4.56 -4.01
C ARG A 196 -12.61 -3.15 -3.80
N ARG A 197 -13.42 -2.19 -3.38
CA ARG A 197 -12.99 -0.81 -3.05
C ARG A 197 -11.93 -0.82 -1.94
N MET A 198 -12.17 -1.56 -0.86
CA MET A 198 -11.21 -1.71 0.25
C MET A 198 -9.90 -2.35 -0.20
N GLY A 199 -9.94 -3.32 -1.12
CA GLY A 199 -8.74 -3.94 -1.69
C GLY A 199 -7.95 -2.99 -2.61
N GLU A 200 -8.64 -2.12 -3.36
CA GLU A 200 -7.99 -1.10 -4.17
C GLU A 200 -7.35 -0.01 -3.32
N GLN A 201 -8.06 0.48 -2.29
CA GLN A 201 -7.54 1.50 -1.38
C GLN A 201 -6.26 1.02 -0.68
N ARG A 202 -6.27 -0.20 -0.13
CA ARG A 202 -5.06 -0.80 0.49
C ARG A 202 -3.88 -0.90 -0.48
N ARG A 203 -4.13 -1.23 -1.76
CA ARG A 203 -3.08 -1.26 -2.79
C ARG A 203 -2.56 0.16 -3.07
N LYS A 204 -3.44 1.14 -3.20
CA LYS A 204 -3.06 2.56 -3.40
C LYS A 204 -2.20 3.06 -2.24
N ASP A 205 -2.62 2.82 -1.01
CA ASP A 205 -1.92 3.23 0.20
C ASP A 205 -0.53 2.58 0.30
N TYR A 206 -0.45 1.27 0.07
CA TYR A 206 0.82 0.53 0.05
C TYR A 206 1.81 1.10 -0.97
N TRP A 207 1.35 1.37 -2.20
CA TRP A 207 2.21 1.94 -3.24
C TRP A 207 2.56 3.40 -2.97
N ALA A 208 1.67 4.17 -2.35
CA ALA A 208 1.94 5.54 -1.92
C ALA A 208 3.02 5.57 -0.84
N GLU A 209 2.93 4.69 0.16
CA GLU A 209 3.95 4.55 1.20
C GLU A 209 5.31 4.15 0.62
N LYS A 210 5.34 3.17 -0.29
CA LYS A 210 6.59 2.78 -0.96
C LYS A 210 7.22 3.92 -1.76
N ARG A 211 6.41 4.70 -2.48
CA ARG A 211 6.88 5.89 -3.22
C ARG A 211 7.44 6.93 -2.24
N ALA A 212 6.69 7.25 -1.19
CA ALA A 212 7.15 8.19 -0.17
C ALA A 212 8.45 7.72 0.52
N ALA A 213 8.59 6.43 0.82
CA ALA A 213 9.81 5.86 1.39
C ALA A 213 11.01 5.99 0.44
N ARG A 214 10.81 5.69 -0.85
CA ARG A 214 11.84 5.88 -1.89
C ARG A 214 12.24 7.35 -2.01
N ASP A 215 11.27 8.26 -2.03
CA ASP A 215 11.53 9.69 -2.19
C ASP A 215 12.27 10.26 -0.97
N ARG A 216 11.92 9.81 0.26
CA ARG A 216 12.67 10.12 1.48
C ARG A 216 14.12 9.62 1.40
N TYR A 217 14.32 8.39 0.92
CA TYR A 217 15.67 7.83 0.75
C TYR A 217 16.50 8.63 -0.27
N LEU A 218 15.91 9.00 -1.41
CA LEU A 218 16.57 9.84 -2.41
C LEU A 218 16.88 11.24 -1.88
N ALA A 219 15.99 11.83 -1.08
CA ALA A 219 16.24 13.11 -0.43
C ALA A 219 17.42 13.02 0.55
N MET A 220 17.52 11.95 1.34
CA MET A 220 18.67 11.70 2.23
C MET A 220 19.98 11.50 1.45
N ILE A 221 19.94 10.82 0.30
CA ILE A 221 21.12 10.69 -0.57
C ILE A 221 21.56 12.05 -1.09
N ARG A 222 20.63 12.87 -1.62
CA ARG A 222 20.94 14.21 -2.13
C ARG A 222 21.54 15.11 -1.05
N GLN A 223 21.04 15.02 0.19
CA GLN A 223 21.61 15.76 1.32
C GLN A 223 22.99 15.27 1.75
N ARG A 224 23.31 14.00 1.50
CA ARG A 224 24.61 13.39 1.78
C ARG A 224 25.56 13.44 0.59
N GLU A 225 25.13 14.02 -0.53
CA GLU A 225 26.01 14.20 -1.67
C GLU A 225 27.17 15.07 -1.22
N PRO A 226 28.42 14.59 -1.34
CA PRO A 226 29.55 15.36 -0.88
C PRO A 226 29.59 16.68 -1.64
N GLU A 227 29.80 17.76 -0.91
CA GLU A 227 29.97 19.09 -1.49
C GLU A 227 31.02 19.04 -2.61
N ARG A 228 30.78 19.73 -3.72
CA ARG A 228 31.74 19.83 -4.83
C ARG A 228 32.58 21.09 -4.67
N LEU A 229 33.72 21.18 -5.36
CA LEU A 229 34.42 22.46 -5.42
C LEU A 229 33.52 23.49 -6.09
N THR A 230 33.43 24.66 -5.47
CA THR A 230 32.76 25.80 -6.10
C THR A 230 33.55 26.26 -7.33
N PRO A 231 32.91 26.83 -8.36
CA PRO A 231 33.62 27.39 -9.50
C PRO A 231 34.64 28.47 -9.12
N SER A 232 34.44 29.14 -7.98
CA SER A 232 35.40 30.08 -7.40
C SER A 232 36.63 29.42 -6.77
N GLN A 233 36.59 28.13 -6.48
CA GLN A 233 37.71 27.36 -5.92
C GLN A 233 38.50 26.63 -7.01
N LEU A 234 37.81 26.11 -8.01
CA LEU A 234 38.40 25.46 -9.18
C LEU A 234 37.62 25.90 -10.42
N ASP A 235 38.32 26.55 -11.34
CA ASP A 235 37.75 26.90 -12.64
C ASP A 235 37.83 25.67 -13.56
N PRO A 236 36.69 25.10 -13.99
CA PRO A 236 36.68 23.91 -14.84
C PRO A 236 37.22 24.16 -16.25
N VAL A 237 37.23 25.41 -16.73
CA VAL A 237 37.64 25.76 -18.11
C VAL A 237 39.13 26.02 -18.20
N THR A 238 39.70 26.74 -17.23
CA THR A 238 41.14 27.05 -17.22
C THR A 238 41.97 26.02 -16.46
N GLY A 239 41.33 25.23 -15.59
CA GLY A 239 42.02 24.35 -14.64
C GLY A 239 42.72 25.12 -13.52
N HIS A 240 42.45 26.43 -13.37
CA HIS A 240 43.05 27.25 -12.33
C HIS A 240 42.47 26.92 -10.95
N ILE A 241 43.35 26.79 -9.95
CA ILE A 241 43.00 26.37 -8.59
C ILE A 241 43.25 27.55 -7.64
N ASN A 242 42.21 28.00 -6.96
CA ASN A 242 42.32 29.04 -5.94
C ASN A 242 42.64 28.39 -4.59
N TRP A 243 43.92 28.46 -4.22
CA TRP A 243 44.42 27.85 -2.99
C TRP A 243 44.02 28.64 -1.74
N PRO A 244 43.55 27.97 -0.67
CA PRO A 244 43.45 28.55 0.66
C PRO A 244 44.80 29.12 1.13
N VAL A 245 44.77 30.18 1.93
CA VAL A 245 45.98 30.90 2.41
C VAL A 245 47.01 29.95 3.01
N ILE A 246 46.57 28.98 3.83
CA ILE A 246 47.44 28.00 4.50
C ILE A 246 48.18 27.11 3.50
N LEU A 247 47.53 26.75 2.39
CA LEU A 247 48.14 25.92 1.35
C LEU A 247 49.05 26.72 0.42
N THR A 248 49.14 28.04 0.60
CA THR A 248 50.06 28.91 -0.16
C THR A 248 51.48 28.88 0.38
N ASP A 249 51.69 28.31 1.58
CA ASP A 249 53.01 28.17 2.21
C ASP A 249 54.05 27.53 1.25
N PRO A 250 55.33 28.00 1.28
CA PRO A 250 56.40 27.45 0.46
C PRO A 250 56.58 25.92 0.54
N ARG A 251 56.27 25.30 1.68
CA ARG A 251 56.36 23.82 1.86
C ARG A 251 55.51 23.08 0.83
N PHE A 252 54.31 23.59 0.54
CA PHE A 252 53.39 23.02 -0.42
C PHE A 252 53.64 23.43 -1.87
N ALA A 253 54.62 24.29 -2.15
CA ALA A 253 54.83 24.84 -3.49
C ALA A 253 55.08 23.76 -4.55
N LYS A 254 55.79 22.69 -4.18
CA LYS A 254 56.11 21.58 -5.09
C LYS A 254 54.88 20.74 -5.48
N PRO A 255 54.10 20.17 -4.54
CA PRO A 255 52.88 19.44 -4.89
C PRO A 255 51.81 20.34 -5.52
N ARG A 256 51.70 21.62 -5.12
CA ARG A 256 50.77 22.57 -5.76
C ARG A 256 51.04 22.76 -7.24
N LYS A 257 52.29 23.08 -7.61
CA LYS A 257 52.67 23.27 -9.02
C LYS A 257 52.34 22.03 -9.86
N LYS A 258 52.52 20.83 -9.30
CA LYS A 258 52.18 19.58 -9.97
C LYS A 258 50.68 19.40 -10.12
N LEU A 259 49.89 19.76 -9.12
CA LEU A 259 48.43 19.75 -9.23
C LEU A 259 47.94 20.77 -10.27
N GLU A 260 48.44 22.00 -10.24
CA GLU A 260 48.11 23.03 -11.24
C GLU A 260 48.45 22.57 -12.66
N GLU A 261 49.62 21.98 -12.87
CA GLU A 261 50.04 21.41 -14.16
C GLU A 261 49.06 20.31 -14.62
N LEU A 262 48.64 19.41 -13.73
CA LEU A 262 47.69 18.34 -14.05
C LEU A 262 46.30 18.88 -14.39
N PHE A 263 45.79 19.85 -13.63
CA PHE A 263 44.48 20.44 -13.88
C PHE A 263 44.46 21.32 -15.13
N ALA A 264 45.54 22.06 -15.40
CA ALA A 264 45.72 22.79 -16.64
C ALA A 264 45.79 21.83 -17.84
N LEU A 265 46.63 20.78 -17.76
CA LEU A 265 46.72 19.76 -18.81
C LEU A 265 45.36 19.13 -19.10
N ARG A 266 44.60 18.82 -18.05
CA ARG A 266 43.23 18.32 -18.19
C ARG A 266 42.31 19.31 -18.89
N ALA A 267 42.38 20.60 -18.54
CA ALA A 267 41.55 21.62 -19.17
C ALA A 267 41.82 21.71 -20.69
N TYR A 268 43.08 21.56 -21.11
CA TYR A 268 43.45 21.60 -22.53
C TYR A 268 43.23 20.28 -23.28
N ALA A 269 43.60 19.14 -22.68
CA ALA A 269 43.68 17.83 -23.36
C ALA A 269 42.59 16.84 -22.94
N GLY A 270 41.77 17.16 -21.94
CA GLY A 270 40.77 16.27 -21.37
C GLY A 270 41.33 15.31 -20.29
N PRO A 271 40.46 14.47 -19.70
CA PRO A 271 40.85 13.55 -18.64
C PRO A 271 41.74 12.41 -19.16
N THR A 272 42.92 12.24 -18.58
CA THR A 272 43.79 11.09 -18.86
C THR A 272 43.54 9.95 -17.86
N PRO A 273 43.76 8.67 -18.23
CA PRO A 273 43.55 7.53 -17.31
C PRO A 273 44.36 7.62 -16.01
N ASP A 274 45.55 8.22 -16.08
CA ASP A 274 46.46 8.40 -14.94
C ASP A 274 46.18 9.63 -14.09
N PHE A 275 45.39 10.59 -14.59
CA PHE A 275 45.13 11.87 -13.93
C PHE A 275 44.68 11.69 -12.48
N SER A 276 43.66 10.85 -12.25
CA SER A 276 43.10 10.62 -10.92
C SER A 276 44.11 10.03 -9.93
N ARG A 277 44.97 9.11 -10.39
CA ARG A 277 46.05 8.52 -9.56
C ARG A 277 47.08 9.57 -9.17
N GLN A 278 47.52 10.38 -10.13
CA GLN A 278 48.54 11.40 -9.89
C GLN A 278 48.02 12.50 -8.96
N VAL A 279 46.78 12.98 -9.17
CA VAL A 279 46.16 13.98 -8.28
C VAL A 279 46.07 13.44 -6.86
N ARG A 280 45.59 12.21 -6.63
CA ARG A 280 45.54 11.64 -5.28
C ARG A 280 46.92 11.56 -4.63
N LYS A 281 47.93 11.12 -5.37
CA LYS A 281 49.31 11.05 -4.87
C LYS A 281 49.78 12.40 -4.33
N TYR A 282 49.61 13.49 -5.09
CA TYR A 282 50.03 14.82 -4.64
C TYR A 282 49.15 15.40 -3.54
N VAL A 283 47.84 15.12 -3.56
CA VAL A 283 46.93 15.49 -2.47
C VAL A 283 47.30 14.79 -1.16
N ASP A 284 47.62 13.50 -1.20
CA ASP A 284 48.03 12.74 -0.02
C ASP A 284 49.38 13.24 0.54
N GLN A 285 50.30 13.65 -0.34
CA GLN A 285 51.52 14.34 0.08
C GLN A 285 51.20 15.64 0.83
N MET A 286 50.34 16.51 0.27
CA MET A 286 49.91 17.75 0.94
C MET A 286 49.19 17.47 2.27
N ARG A 287 48.37 16.41 2.36
CA ARG A 287 47.72 16.02 3.62
C ARG A 287 48.73 15.61 4.67
N SER A 288 49.77 14.85 4.30
CA SER A 288 50.82 14.43 5.24
C SER A 288 51.61 15.62 5.77
N GLU A 289 51.95 16.59 4.92
CA GLU A 289 52.59 17.84 5.30
C GLU A 289 51.68 18.71 6.18
N LEU A 290 50.39 18.82 5.85
CA LEU A 290 49.41 19.54 6.65
C LEU A 290 49.23 18.93 8.05
N LEU A 291 49.25 17.59 8.14
CA LEU A 291 49.17 16.88 9.42
C LEU A 291 50.36 17.19 10.33
N ALA A 292 51.56 17.35 9.75
CA ALA A 292 52.76 17.70 10.52
C ALA A 292 52.66 19.09 11.17
N MET A 293 51.84 19.99 10.63
CA MET A 293 51.63 21.36 11.12
C MET A 293 50.40 21.52 12.00
N ILE A 294 49.72 20.44 12.40
CA ILE A 294 48.46 20.49 13.15
C ILE A 294 48.59 21.23 14.50
N ARG A 295 49.79 21.30 15.07
CA ARG A 295 50.05 22.00 16.34
C ARG A 295 50.22 23.51 16.19
N ASP A 296 50.60 23.97 14.99
CA ASP A 296 50.93 25.37 14.73
C ASP A 296 49.76 26.13 14.07
N LEU A 297 48.75 25.41 13.59
CA LEU A 297 47.60 25.95 12.85
C LEU A 297 46.35 26.04 13.73
N PRO A 298 45.51 27.07 13.56
CA PRO A 298 44.20 27.09 14.19
C PRO A 298 43.32 25.96 13.62
N ALA A 299 42.54 25.33 14.49
CA ALA A 299 41.71 24.16 14.12
C ALA A 299 40.78 24.44 12.92
N ASN A 300 40.18 25.63 12.86
CA ASN A 300 39.28 26.02 11.76
C ASN A 300 40.02 26.01 10.41
N GLU A 301 41.19 26.63 10.37
CA GLU A 301 42.05 26.74 9.19
C GLU A 301 42.49 25.36 8.69
N TYR A 302 42.96 24.51 9.60
CA TYR A 302 43.29 23.11 9.29
C TYR A 302 42.10 22.37 8.66
N MET A 303 40.91 22.51 9.23
CA MET A 303 39.70 21.85 8.72
C MET A 303 39.30 22.36 7.33
N HIS A 304 39.42 23.67 7.08
CA HIS A 304 39.17 24.25 5.75
C HIS A 304 40.15 23.73 4.70
N ALA A 305 41.46 23.73 5.00
CA ALA A 305 42.48 23.21 4.08
C ALA A 305 42.31 21.71 3.81
N ARG A 306 42.04 20.92 4.86
CA ARG A 306 41.78 19.48 4.72
C ARG A 306 40.54 19.20 3.89
N ARG A 307 39.42 19.88 4.18
CA ARG A 307 38.19 19.75 3.38
C ARG A 307 38.45 20.09 1.93
N PHE A 308 39.14 21.19 1.63
CA PHE A 308 39.50 21.57 0.27
C PHE A 308 40.27 20.48 -0.47
N LEU A 309 41.29 19.88 0.16
CA LEU A 309 42.06 18.77 -0.41
C LEU A 309 41.19 17.51 -0.64
N ASP A 310 40.28 17.20 0.28
CA ASP A 310 39.34 16.09 0.14
C ASP A 310 38.40 16.29 -1.05
N LEU A 311 37.90 17.52 -1.21
CA LEU A 311 37.07 17.89 -2.34
C LEU A 311 37.85 17.79 -3.66
N LEU A 312 39.10 18.25 -3.67
CA LEU A 312 39.94 18.28 -4.88
C LEU A 312 40.26 16.87 -5.38
N ALA A 313 40.52 15.93 -4.46
CA ALA A 313 40.67 14.52 -4.80
C ALA A 313 39.37 13.90 -5.35
N ARG A 314 38.19 14.30 -4.84
CA ARG A 314 36.89 13.80 -5.28
C ARG A 314 36.50 14.32 -6.67
N GLU A 315 36.83 15.56 -6.98
CA GLU A 315 36.50 16.21 -8.25
C GLU A 315 37.03 15.39 -9.45
N THR A 316 38.17 14.72 -9.28
CA THR A 316 38.74 13.81 -10.31
C THR A 316 37.78 12.72 -10.78
N PHE A 317 36.89 12.23 -9.92
CA PHE A 317 35.92 11.17 -10.26
C PHE A 317 34.72 11.72 -11.04
N TYR A 318 34.16 12.85 -10.58
CA TYR A 318 32.97 13.45 -11.19
C TYR A 318 33.21 13.84 -12.66
N LEU A 319 34.43 14.21 -12.98
CA LEU A 319 34.81 14.74 -14.28
C LEU A 319 35.22 13.68 -15.30
N THR A 320 35.31 12.41 -14.89
CA THR A 320 35.61 11.29 -15.80
C THR A 320 34.32 10.61 -16.31
N THR A 321 33.16 10.93 -15.71
CA THR A 321 31.88 10.25 -15.99
C THR A 321 30.92 11.11 -16.83
N GLN A 322 31.39 12.26 -17.34
CA GLN A 322 30.68 13.11 -18.30
C GLN A 322 31.25 12.92 -19.70
#